data_AF-A0A816TCC6-F1
#
_entry.id   AF-A0A816TCC6-F1
#
_cell.length_a   1.000
_cell.length_b   1.000
_cell.length_c   1.000
_cell.angle_alpha   90.00
_cell.angle_beta   90.00
_cell.angle_gamma   90.00
#
_symmetry.space_group_name_H-M   'P 1'
#
loop_
_entity.id
_entity.type
_entity.pdbx_description
1 polymer ?
#
loop_
_entity_poly.entity_id
_entity_poly.type
_entity_poly.pdbx_seq_one_letter_code
_entity_poly.pdbx_strand_id
1 'polypeptide(L)'
;MSNKLLINRLSSLISFEKRAMIINSDFDLANKMKLFNDNNQYQKSLELFDKYKKNNLESCSNFIITQALKACAQLGDIRRGTTIHNRIESHIKDDTYILSALISFYIKSDDLKNAESLFIASKKKSLSMYGALMKGYIKNNQANKALDLFNKIDSPDQVIIILLFNTCALLMLNYYLVD
;
A
#
# COMPACT_ATOMS: atom_id res chain seq x y z
N MET A 1 22.31 27.48 -36.69
CA MET A 1 22.26 27.17 -35.25
C MET A 1 20.86 27.31 -34.64
N SER A 2 20.04 28.30 -35.06
CA SER A 2 18.73 28.60 -34.46
C SER A 2 17.65 27.50 -34.58
N ASN A 3 17.55 26.77 -35.70
CA ASN A 3 16.50 25.74 -35.89
C ASN A 3 16.64 24.55 -34.92
N LYS A 4 17.87 24.12 -34.61
CA LYS A 4 18.10 23.00 -33.69
C LYS A 4 17.72 23.36 -32.25
N LEU A 5 17.94 24.61 -31.85
CA LEU A 5 17.55 25.11 -30.54
C LEU A 5 16.03 25.22 -30.39
N LEU A 6 15.33 25.63 -31.46
CA LEU A 6 13.87 25.73 -31.49
C LEU A 6 13.21 24.36 -31.42
N ILE A 7 13.72 23.39 -32.17
CA ILE A 7 13.24 21.99 -32.15
C ILE A 7 13.40 21.37 -30.75
N ASN A 8 14.54 21.59 -30.09
CA ASN A 8 14.77 21.10 -28.72
C ASN A 8 13.83 21.75 -27.69
N ARG A 9 13.51 23.04 -27.85
CA ARG A 9 12.54 23.72 -26.99
C ARG A 9 11.13 23.20 -27.20
N LEU A 10 10.70 23.03 -28.45
CA LEU A 10 9.38 22.49 -28.79
C LEU A 10 9.21 21.04 -28.32
N SER A 11 10.22 20.18 -28.49
CA SER A 11 10.18 18.80 -27.98
C SER A 11 10.10 18.76 -26.46
N SER A 12 10.82 19.65 -25.76
CA SER A 12 10.71 19.78 -24.30
C SER A 12 9.33 20.24 -23.85
N LEU A 13 8.72 21.21 -24.54
CA LEU A 13 7.38 21.74 -24.24
C LEU A 13 6.29 20.69 -24.48
N ILE A 14 6.33 19.97 -25.61
CA ILE A 14 5.40 18.86 -25.89
C ILE A 14 5.55 17.75 -24.85
N SER A 15 6.78 17.46 -24.41
CA SER A 15 7.00 16.48 -23.33
C SER A 15 6.43 16.94 -21.99
N PHE A 16 6.51 18.24 -21.71
CA PHE A 16 6.00 18.86 -20.49
C PHE A 16 4.47 18.88 -20.48
N GLU A 17 3.83 19.29 -21.57
CA GLU A 17 2.36 19.28 -21.72
C GLU A 17 1.79 17.85 -21.65
N LYS A 18 2.44 16.87 -22.32
CA LYS A 18 2.06 15.47 -22.17
C LYS A 18 2.16 15.00 -20.72
N ARG A 19 3.24 15.33 -20.01
CA ARG A 19 3.40 15.00 -18.58
C ARG A 19 2.32 15.66 -17.73
N ALA A 20 2.03 16.94 -17.94
CA ALA A 20 0.98 17.66 -17.21
C ALA A 20 -0.42 17.06 -17.45
N MET A 21 -0.73 16.68 -18.70
CA MET A 21 -1.99 16.02 -19.05
C MET A 21 -2.10 14.62 -18.43
N ILE A 22 -1.00 13.85 -18.41
CA ILE A 22 -0.92 12.54 -17.73
C ILE A 22 -1.15 12.71 -16.22
N ILE A 23 -0.50 13.68 -15.57
CA ILE A 23 -0.64 13.95 -14.13
C ILE A 23 -2.09 14.28 -13.75
N ASN A 24 -2.79 15.11 -14.55
CA ASN A 24 -4.20 15.41 -14.31
C ASN A 24 -5.08 14.14 -14.46
N SER A 25 -4.81 13.31 -15.47
CA SER A 25 -5.54 12.04 -15.66
C SER A 25 -5.27 11.01 -14.55
N ASP A 26 -4.04 10.97 -14.01
CA ASP A 26 -3.64 10.11 -12.89
C ASP A 26 -4.38 10.49 -11.61
N PHE A 27 -4.47 11.79 -11.33
CA PHE A 27 -5.16 12.31 -10.15
C PHE A 27 -6.66 12.01 -10.19
N ASP A 28 -7.32 12.28 -11.31
CA ASP A 28 -8.74 12.01 -11.50
C ASP A 28 -9.05 10.51 -11.41
N LEU A 29 -8.22 9.68 -12.04
CA LEU A 29 -8.32 8.23 -11.96
C LEU A 29 -8.19 7.74 -10.52
N ALA A 30 -7.17 8.19 -9.80
CA ALA A 30 -6.91 7.74 -8.45
C ALA A 30 -8.02 8.16 -7.48
N ASN A 31 -8.57 9.36 -7.64
CA ASN A 31 -9.73 9.81 -6.87
C ASN A 31 -10.97 8.97 -7.16
N LYS A 32 -11.20 8.60 -8.42
CA LYS A 32 -12.30 7.72 -8.79
C LYS A 32 -12.12 6.29 -8.26
N MET A 33 -10.91 5.76 -8.30
CA MET A 33 -10.58 4.48 -7.68
C MET A 33 -10.77 4.52 -6.16
N LYS A 34 -10.34 5.61 -5.50
CA LYS A 34 -10.58 5.83 -4.07
C LYS A 34 -12.08 5.86 -3.78
N LEU A 35 -12.87 6.60 -4.57
CA LEU A 35 -14.32 6.66 -4.41
C LEU A 35 -14.97 5.27 -4.54
N PHE A 36 -14.53 4.45 -5.50
CA PHE A 36 -15.02 3.07 -5.61
C PHE A 36 -14.62 2.23 -4.39
N ASN A 37 -13.37 2.34 -3.93
CA ASN A 37 -12.90 1.61 -2.76
C ASN A 37 -13.64 2.00 -1.48
N ASP A 38 -13.92 3.28 -1.28
CA ASP A 38 -14.63 3.79 -0.10
C ASP A 38 -16.11 3.38 -0.11
N ASN A 39 -16.68 3.11 -1.29
CA ASN A 39 -18.02 2.53 -1.47
C ASN A 39 -18.02 0.99 -1.56
N ASN A 40 -16.92 0.31 -1.19
CA ASN A 40 -16.75 -1.14 -1.29
C ASN A 40 -16.91 -1.74 -2.71
N GLN A 41 -16.84 -0.91 -3.76
CA GLN A 41 -16.90 -1.32 -5.16
C GLN A 41 -15.50 -1.69 -5.68
N TYR A 42 -14.80 -2.57 -4.97
CA TYR A 42 -13.40 -2.94 -5.24
C TYR A 42 -13.19 -3.50 -6.65
N GLN A 43 -14.15 -4.27 -7.16
CA GLN A 43 -14.07 -4.83 -8.51
C GLN A 43 -14.04 -3.74 -9.58
N LYS A 44 -14.90 -2.71 -9.46
CA LYS A 44 -14.92 -1.57 -10.38
C LYS A 44 -13.64 -0.74 -10.30
N SER A 45 -13.07 -0.61 -9.10
CA SER A 45 -11.78 0.04 -8.88
C SER A 45 -10.67 -0.68 -9.67
N LEU A 46 -10.63 -2.01 -9.60
CA LEU A 46 -9.66 -2.81 -10.34
C LEU A 46 -9.91 -2.86 -11.85
N GLU A 47 -11.16 -2.89 -12.31
CA GLU A 47 -11.48 -2.78 -13.74
C GLU A 47 -11.02 -1.44 -14.32
N LEU A 48 -11.20 -0.37 -13.55
CA LEU A 48 -10.74 0.96 -13.93
C LEU A 48 -9.20 1.02 -13.96
N PHE A 49 -8.54 0.41 -12.97
CA PHE A 49 -7.09 0.24 -12.96
C PHE A 49 -6.59 -0.56 -14.17
N ASP A 50 -7.22 -1.68 -14.52
CA ASP A 50 -6.80 -2.53 -15.65
C ASP A 50 -6.94 -1.81 -17.00
N LYS A 51 -8.02 -1.03 -17.16
CA LYS A 51 -8.22 -0.18 -18.35
C LYS A 51 -7.11 0.86 -18.48
N TYR A 52 -6.69 1.45 -17.37
CA TYR A 52 -5.58 2.40 -17.36
C TYR A 52 -4.22 1.73 -17.57
N LYS A 53 -4.03 0.57 -16.93
CA LYS A 53 -2.82 -0.28 -16.99
C LYS A 53 -2.46 -0.66 -18.43
N LYS A 54 -3.45 -0.99 -19.26
CA LYS A 54 -3.24 -1.28 -20.70
C LYS A 54 -2.59 -0.13 -21.45
N ASN A 55 -2.71 1.10 -20.95
CA ASN A 55 -2.27 2.30 -21.64
C ASN A 55 -0.95 2.89 -21.12
N ASN A 56 -0.58 2.76 -19.82
CA ASN A 56 0.65 3.37 -19.26
C ASN A 56 1.13 2.81 -17.89
N LEU A 57 1.72 1.61 -17.87
CA LEU A 57 2.16 0.95 -16.62
C LEU A 57 3.39 1.56 -15.92
N GLU A 58 4.32 2.15 -16.67
CA GLU A 58 5.60 2.63 -16.13
C GLU A 58 5.50 4.00 -15.45
N SER A 59 4.33 4.65 -15.49
CA SER A 59 4.13 6.03 -15.03
C SER A 59 2.97 6.20 -14.04
N CYS A 60 2.37 5.11 -13.52
CA CYS A 60 1.29 5.23 -12.54
C CYS A 60 1.79 5.86 -11.25
N SER A 61 1.11 6.89 -10.77
CA SER A 61 1.39 7.48 -9.45
C SER A 61 1.24 6.47 -8.32
N ASN A 62 2.01 6.70 -7.24
CA ASN A 62 1.97 5.87 -6.02
C ASN A 62 0.57 5.79 -5.43
N PHE A 63 -0.24 6.85 -5.60
CA PHE A 63 -1.62 6.87 -5.12
C PHE A 63 -2.51 5.86 -5.86
N ILE A 64 -2.42 5.75 -7.20
CA ILE A 64 -3.13 4.72 -7.98
C ILE A 64 -2.75 3.32 -7.49
N ILE A 65 -1.46 3.08 -7.30
CA ILE A 65 -0.93 1.79 -6.82
C ILE A 65 -1.51 1.43 -5.46
N THR A 66 -1.54 2.37 -4.51
CA THR A 66 -2.15 2.13 -3.19
C THR A 66 -3.63 1.79 -3.27
N GLN A 67 -4.39 2.45 -4.16
CA GLN A 67 -5.80 2.13 -4.36
C GLN A 67 -6.01 0.76 -5.01
N ALA A 68 -5.17 0.38 -5.98
CA ALA A 68 -5.21 -0.94 -6.60
C ALA A 68 -4.89 -2.05 -5.57
N LEU A 69 -3.85 -1.86 -4.74
CA LEU A 69 -3.49 -2.80 -3.68
C LEU A 69 -4.60 -2.94 -2.63
N LYS A 70 -5.24 -1.81 -2.21
CA LYS A 70 -6.39 -1.83 -1.30
C LYS A 70 -7.53 -2.69 -1.87
N ALA A 71 -7.84 -2.54 -3.16
CA ALA A 71 -8.88 -3.32 -3.82
C ALA A 71 -8.50 -4.81 -3.95
N CYS A 72 -7.26 -5.13 -4.33
CA CYS A 72 -6.76 -6.51 -4.39
C CYS A 72 -6.88 -7.19 -3.01
N ALA A 73 -6.50 -6.49 -1.95
CA ALA A 73 -6.53 -7.00 -0.59
C ALA A 73 -7.96 -7.33 -0.11
N GLN A 74 -8.96 -6.53 -0.54
CA GLN A 74 -10.35 -6.73 -0.16
C GLN A 74 -11.04 -7.83 -0.97
N LEU A 75 -10.57 -8.07 -2.20
CA LEU A 75 -11.08 -9.14 -3.07
C LEU A 75 -10.32 -10.46 -2.91
N GLY A 76 -9.22 -10.47 -2.15
CA GLY A 76 -8.32 -11.63 -2.08
C GLY A 76 -7.62 -11.93 -3.41
N ASP A 77 -7.45 -10.95 -4.30
CA ASP A 77 -6.76 -11.14 -5.59
C ASP A 77 -5.24 -11.11 -5.41
N ILE A 78 -4.70 -12.18 -4.81
CA ILE A 78 -3.27 -12.31 -4.48
C ILE A 78 -2.42 -12.20 -5.73
N ARG A 79 -2.84 -12.86 -6.82
CA ARG A 79 -2.13 -12.87 -8.09
C ARG A 79 -1.91 -11.46 -8.62
N ARG A 80 -2.95 -10.63 -8.62
CA ARG A 80 -2.84 -9.25 -9.11
C ARG A 80 -2.00 -8.37 -8.19
N GLY A 81 -2.18 -8.47 -6.87
CA GLY A 81 -1.40 -7.70 -5.92
C GLY A 81 0.10 -8.02 -5.97
N THR A 82 0.46 -9.31 -6.08
CA THR A 82 1.85 -9.74 -6.27
C THR A 82 2.42 -9.27 -7.61
N THR A 83 1.62 -9.30 -8.68
CA THR A 83 2.05 -8.74 -9.98
C THR A 83 2.34 -7.25 -9.89
N ILE A 84 1.51 -6.49 -9.16
CA ILE A 84 1.74 -5.07 -8.89
C ILE A 84 3.03 -4.89 -8.10
N HIS A 85 3.22 -5.63 -7.00
CA HIS A 85 4.41 -5.56 -6.15
C HIS A 85 5.71 -5.79 -6.96
N ASN A 86 5.80 -6.90 -7.70
CA ASN A 86 6.99 -7.23 -8.49
C ASN A 86 7.33 -6.14 -9.52
N ARG A 87 6.32 -5.44 -10.05
CA ARG A 87 6.53 -4.38 -11.04
C ARG A 87 7.06 -3.09 -10.44
N ILE A 88 6.78 -2.83 -9.17
CA ILE A 88 7.15 -1.59 -8.49
C ILE A 88 8.34 -1.78 -7.53
N GLU A 89 8.80 -3.01 -7.31
CA GLU A 89 9.84 -3.38 -6.34
C GLU A 89 11.13 -2.53 -6.46
N SER A 90 11.52 -2.18 -7.68
CA SER A 90 12.69 -1.31 -7.95
C SER A 90 12.52 0.13 -7.49
N HIS A 91 11.29 0.60 -7.24
CA HIS A 91 10.95 2.01 -7.03
C HIS A 91 10.33 2.33 -5.67
N ILE A 92 10.00 1.33 -4.86
CA ILE A 92 9.19 1.50 -3.63
C ILE A 92 9.98 1.59 -2.33
N LYS A 93 11.32 1.45 -2.36
CA LYS A 93 12.13 1.20 -1.16
C LYS A 93 11.98 2.26 -0.06
N ASP A 94 11.56 3.48 -0.40
CA ASP A 94 11.43 4.60 0.54
C ASP A 94 10.01 5.21 0.61
N ASP A 95 9.01 4.68 -0.13
CA ASP A 95 7.64 5.20 -0.05
C ASP A 95 6.84 4.48 1.05
N THR A 96 6.64 5.16 2.17
CA THR A 96 5.93 4.61 3.33
C THR A 96 4.45 4.34 3.07
N TYR A 97 3.80 5.04 2.13
CA TYR A 97 2.40 4.82 1.80
C TYR A 97 2.22 3.53 1.00
N ILE A 98 3.06 3.30 -0.01
CA ILE A 98 3.04 2.04 -0.77
C ILE A 98 3.42 0.87 0.14
N LEU A 99 4.47 1.01 0.94
CA LEU A 99 4.90 -0.07 1.85
C LEU A 99 3.79 -0.42 2.86
N SER A 100 3.10 0.59 3.42
CA SER A 100 1.94 0.36 4.30
C SER A 100 0.81 -0.40 3.58
N ALA A 101 0.53 -0.04 2.33
CA ALA A 101 -0.48 -0.70 1.52
C ALA A 101 -0.11 -2.15 1.16
N LEU A 102 1.16 -2.41 0.81
CA LEU A 102 1.67 -3.76 0.53
C LEU A 102 1.64 -4.65 1.78
N ILE A 103 2.09 -4.15 2.93
CA ILE A 103 2.01 -4.88 4.20
C ILE A 103 0.55 -5.24 4.51
N SER A 104 -0.36 -4.28 4.40
CA SER A 104 -1.79 -4.52 4.62
C SER A 104 -2.37 -5.53 3.62
N PHE A 105 -1.93 -5.49 2.36
CA PHE A 105 -2.33 -6.43 1.32
C PHE A 105 -1.87 -7.85 1.64
N TYR A 106 -0.60 -8.05 1.99
CA TYR A 106 -0.05 -9.36 2.31
C TYR A 106 -0.67 -9.97 3.57
N ILE A 107 -0.94 -9.16 4.60
CA ILE A 107 -1.64 -9.61 5.82
C ILE A 107 -3.07 -10.07 5.50
N LYS A 108 -3.79 -9.34 4.66
CA LYS A 108 -5.15 -9.73 4.24
C LYS A 108 -5.15 -10.96 3.33
N SER A 109 -4.05 -11.21 2.65
CA SER A 109 -3.82 -12.35 1.78
C SER A 109 -3.22 -13.57 2.51
N ASP A 110 -3.23 -13.55 3.85
CA ASP A 110 -2.67 -14.61 4.72
C ASP A 110 -1.18 -14.91 4.52
N ASP A 111 -0.43 -13.95 3.97
CA ASP A 111 1.02 -14.04 3.77
C ASP A 111 1.76 -13.10 4.71
N LEU A 112 1.73 -13.46 6.00
CA LEU A 112 2.39 -12.68 7.05
C LEU A 112 3.91 -12.58 6.84
N LYS A 113 4.53 -13.59 6.22
CA LYS A 113 5.99 -13.64 6.01
C LYS A 113 6.47 -12.55 5.06
N ASN A 114 5.76 -12.32 3.95
CA ASN A 114 6.09 -11.23 3.04
C ASN A 114 5.81 -9.86 3.67
N ALA A 115 4.74 -9.75 4.48
CA ALA A 115 4.47 -8.53 5.24
C ALA A 115 5.59 -8.19 6.25
N GLU A 116 6.07 -9.18 7.02
CA GLU A 116 7.21 -9.04 7.94
C GLU A 116 8.47 -8.61 7.18
N SER A 117 8.76 -9.26 6.05
CA SER A 117 9.96 -8.99 5.24
C SER A 117 9.97 -7.55 4.71
N LEU A 118 8.84 -7.05 4.20
CA LEU A 118 8.69 -5.66 3.76
C LEU A 118 8.85 -4.67 4.92
N PHE A 119 8.30 -4.99 6.08
CA PHE A 119 8.44 -4.15 7.27
C PHE A 119 9.90 -4.05 7.72
N ILE A 120 10.61 -5.17 7.76
CA ILE A 120 12.03 -5.23 8.15
C ILE A 120 12.89 -4.45 7.16
N ALA A 121 12.70 -4.67 5.86
CA ALA A 121 13.47 -4.02 4.80
C ALA A 121 13.24 -2.51 4.72
N SER A 122 12.12 -2.00 5.23
CA SER A 122 11.82 -0.57 5.23
C SER A 122 12.70 0.21 6.19
N LYS A 123 13.39 1.24 5.67
CA LYS A 123 14.21 2.16 6.46
C LYS A 123 13.38 3.07 7.36
N LYS A 124 12.22 3.53 6.89
CA LYS A 124 11.32 4.42 7.63
C LYS A 124 9.98 3.74 7.84
N LYS A 125 9.65 3.45 9.10
CA LYS A 125 8.41 2.77 9.48
C LYS A 125 7.38 3.81 9.95
N SER A 126 6.18 3.79 9.35
CA SER A 126 5.06 4.64 9.77
C SER A 126 4.19 3.92 10.80
N LEU A 127 3.41 4.66 11.60
CA LEU A 127 2.43 4.06 12.51
C LEU A 127 1.44 3.14 11.77
N SER A 128 1.06 3.50 10.53
CA SER A 128 0.22 2.64 9.68
C SER A 128 0.86 1.27 9.40
N MET A 129 2.17 1.20 9.21
CA MET A 129 2.89 -0.07 9.02
C MET A 129 2.92 -0.90 10.29
N TYR A 130 3.22 -0.26 11.43
CA TYR A 130 3.18 -0.89 12.76
C TYR A 130 1.78 -1.46 13.02
N GLY A 131 0.74 -0.65 12.85
CA GLY A 131 -0.65 -1.06 13.09
C GLY A 131 -1.13 -2.15 12.14
N ALA A 132 -0.72 -2.12 10.87
CA ALA A 132 -1.01 -3.21 9.95
C ALA A 132 -0.39 -4.52 10.44
N LEU A 133 0.91 -4.53 10.77
CA LEU A 133 1.61 -5.73 11.20
C LEU A 133 1.13 -6.25 12.57
N MET A 134 0.83 -5.37 13.53
CA MET A 134 0.17 -5.73 14.79
C MET A 134 -1.17 -6.45 14.53
N LYS A 135 -2.02 -5.94 13.64
CA LYS A 135 -3.27 -6.62 13.25
C LYS A 135 -3.00 -8.00 12.66
N GLY A 136 -1.95 -8.14 11.83
CA GLY A 136 -1.54 -9.42 11.28
C GLY A 136 -1.12 -10.42 12.35
N TYR A 137 -0.36 -10.00 13.36
CA TYR A 137 0.01 -10.84 14.49
C TYR A 137 -1.18 -11.26 15.34
N ILE A 138 -2.08 -10.32 15.67
CA ILE A 138 -3.31 -10.60 16.42
C ILE A 138 -4.17 -11.63 15.66
N LYS A 139 -4.39 -11.44 14.35
CA LYS A 139 -5.15 -12.38 13.50
C LYS A 139 -4.57 -13.80 13.52
N ASN A 140 -3.25 -13.93 13.66
CA ASN A 140 -2.53 -15.21 13.66
C ASN A 140 -2.25 -15.74 15.09
N ASN A 141 -2.93 -15.24 16.11
CA ASN A 141 -2.72 -15.61 17.52
C ASN A 141 -1.28 -15.39 18.04
N GLN A 142 -0.52 -14.48 17.43
CA GLN A 142 0.87 -14.16 17.79
C GLN A 142 0.93 -12.90 18.68
N ALA A 143 0.15 -12.88 19.76
CA ALA A 143 -0.01 -11.70 20.60
C ALA A 143 1.31 -11.16 21.18
N ASN A 144 2.24 -12.05 21.56
CA ASN A 144 3.58 -11.64 22.04
C ASN A 144 4.34 -10.80 21.00
N LYS A 145 4.33 -11.21 19.72
CA LYS A 145 4.97 -10.43 18.66
C LYS A 145 4.29 -9.08 18.43
N ALA A 146 2.97 -9.00 18.58
CA ALA A 146 2.25 -7.73 18.50
C ALA A 146 2.66 -6.77 19.63
N LEU A 147 2.84 -7.29 20.85
CA LEU A 147 3.32 -6.53 22.01
C LEU A 147 4.78 -6.06 21.82
N ASP A 148 5.67 -6.96 21.37
CA ASP A 148 7.06 -6.61 21.04
C ASP A 148 7.15 -5.50 19.99
N LEU A 149 6.20 -5.50 19.05
CA LEU A 149 6.13 -4.49 18.01
C LEU A 149 5.60 -3.14 18.55
N PHE A 150 4.63 -3.16 19.47
CA PHE A 150 4.16 -1.97 20.17
C PHE A 150 5.27 -1.30 20.97
N ASN A 151 6.09 -2.09 21.68
CA ASN A 151 7.19 -1.59 22.53
C ASN A 151 8.28 -0.83 21.74
N LYS A 152 8.28 -0.90 20.41
CA LYS A 152 9.19 -0.17 19.52
C LYS A 152 8.62 1.18 19.05
N ILE A 153 7.43 1.55 19.51
CA ILE A 153 6.73 2.77 19.11
C ILE A 153 6.88 3.80 20.22
N ASP A 154 7.59 4.90 19.94
CA ASP A 154 7.79 5.98 20.93
C ASP A 154 6.50 6.76 21.22
N SER A 155 5.71 7.03 20.17
CA SER A 155 4.50 7.87 20.24
C SER A 155 3.33 7.19 19.52
N PRO A 156 2.56 6.31 20.20
CA PRO A 156 1.44 5.61 19.60
C PRO A 156 0.23 6.55 19.39
N ASP A 157 -0.48 6.35 18.28
CA ASP A 157 -1.77 7.01 18.04
C ASP A 157 -2.94 6.19 18.61
N GLN A 158 -4.16 6.72 18.48
CA GLN A 158 -5.38 6.04 18.94
C GLN A 158 -5.55 4.65 18.32
N VAL A 159 -5.16 4.45 17.06
CA VAL A 159 -5.29 3.17 16.37
C VAL A 159 -4.36 2.13 16.98
N ILE A 160 -3.10 2.50 17.23
CA ILE A 160 -2.11 1.63 17.87
C ILE A 160 -2.52 1.27 19.30
N ILE A 161 -3.05 2.22 20.07
CA ILE A 161 -3.53 1.98 21.43
C ILE A 161 -4.68 0.97 21.44
N ILE A 162 -5.64 1.08 20.51
CA ILE A 162 -6.73 0.09 20.36
C ILE A 162 -6.15 -1.30 20.07
N LEU A 163 -5.12 -1.39 19.22
CA LEU A 163 -4.47 -2.67 18.93
C LEU A 163 -3.73 -3.25 20.13
N LEU A 164 -3.16 -2.42 21.00
CA LEU A 164 -2.59 -2.88 22.26
C LEU A 164 -3.68 -3.50 23.15
N PHE A 165 -4.83 -2.85 23.32
CA PHE A 165 -5.94 -3.42 24.10
C PHE A 165 -6.39 -4.77 23.55
N ASN A 166 -6.55 -4.90 22.23
CA ASN A 166 -6.88 -6.17 21.58
C ASN A 166 -5.80 -7.24 21.82
N THR A 167 -4.52 -6.85 21.78
CA THR A 167 -3.39 -7.73 22.05
C THR A 167 -3.41 -8.24 23.49
N CYS A 168 -3.65 -7.36 24.47
CA CYS A 168 -3.75 -7.74 25.88
C CYS A 168 -4.94 -8.67 26.15
N ALA A 169 -6.10 -8.40 25.55
CA ALA A 169 -7.26 -9.28 25.65
C ALA A 169 -6.95 -10.68 25.11
N LEU A 170 -6.26 -10.77 23.97
CA LEU A 170 -5.83 -12.04 23.39
C LEU A 170 -4.82 -12.79 24.28
N LEU A 171 -3.89 -12.07 24.93
CA LEU A 171 -2.95 -12.68 25.89
C LEU A 171 -3.69 -13.27 27.10
N MET A 172 -4.67 -12.56 27.66
CA MET A 172 -5.46 -13.08 28.77
C MET A 172 -6.22 -14.34 28.36
N LEU A 173 -6.85 -14.35 27.17
CA LEU A 173 -7.54 -15.55 26.66
C LEU A 173 -6.58 -16.73 26.50
N ASN A 174 -5.38 -16.50 25.95
CA ASN A 174 -4.38 -17.56 25.80
C ASN A 174 -3.91 -18.10 27.17
N TYR A 175 -3.81 -17.25 28.19
CA TYR A 175 -3.47 -17.68 29.54
C TYR A 175 -4.56 -18.60 30.13
N TYR A 176 -5.84 -18.22 29.98
CA TYR A 176 -6.96 -19.01 30.51
C TYR A 176 -7.26 -20.31 29.76
N LEU A 177 -6.79 -20.48 28.53
CA LEU A 177 -7.03 -21.69 27.72
C LEU A 177 -5.91 -22.75 27.84
N VAL A 178 -4.81 -22.42 28.51
CA VAL A 178 -3.65 -23.30 28.71
C VAL A 178 -3.70 -24.00 30.09
N ASP A 179 -4.62 -23.59 30.96
CA ASP A 179 -4.98 -24.26 32.23
C ASP A 179 -6.30 -25.04 32.09
#